data_AF-A0A348TNI9-F1
#
_entry.id   AF-A0A348TNI9-F1
#
_cell.length_a   1.000
_cell.length_b   1.000
_cell.length_c   1.000
_cell.angle_alpha   90.00
_cell.angle_beta   90.00
_cell.angle_gamma   90.00
#
_symmetry.space_group_name_H-M   'P 1'
#
loop_
_entity.id
_entity.type
_entity.pdbx_description
1 polymer ?
#
loop_
_entity_poly.entity_id
_entity_poly.type
_entity_poly.pdbx_seq_one_letter_code
_entity_poly.pdbx_strand_id
1 'polypeptide(L)'
;MLQENRFHVLDTLRGLACLQVVLGHALQCIPNWEWVYMNMFEPSKNKILFHIVYSPINFLWAGSSAVKLFFVLSGFVLAIPFFSK
;
A
#
# COMPACT_ATOMS: atom_id res chain seq x y z
N MET A 1 3.66 -20.72 21.58
CA MET A 1 2.40 -19.97 21.36
C MET A 1 2.60 -18.49 21.01
N LEU A 2 3.61 -17.80 21.56
CA LEU A 2 3.86 -16.37 21.24
C LEU A 2 4.53 -16.11 19.87
N GLN A 3 5.25 -17.08 19.28
CA GLN A 3 5.93 -16.90 17.98
C GLN A 3 4.96 -16.99 16.78
N GLU A 4 4.04 -17.96 16.79
CA GLU A 4 2.95 -18.09 15.80
C GLU A 4 2.19 -16.77 15.58
N ASN A 5 1.89 -16.07 16.68
CA ASN A 5 1.08 -14.86 16.65
C ASN A 5 1.83 -13.67 16.00
N ARG A 6 3.16 -13.60 16.13
CA ARG A 6 3.96 -12.51 15.51
C ARG A 6 4.03 -12.66 14.00
N PHE A 7 4.19 -13.88 13.50
CA PHE A 7 4.23 -14.14 12.06
C PHE A 7 2.84 -13.97 11.42
N HIS A 8 1.77 -14.35 12.13
CA HIS A 8 0.40 -14.12 11.67
C HIS A 8 0.08 -12.62 11.47
N VAL A 9 0.56 -11.75 12.36
CA VAL A 9 0.40 -10.30 12.20
C VAL A 9 1.14 -9.78 10.97
N LEU A 10 2.36 -10.28 10.70
CA LEU A 10 3.13 -9.89 9.50
C LEU A 10 2.45 -10.38 8.21
N ASP A 11 1.89 -11.59 8.22
CA ASP A 11 1.10 -12.11 7.10
C ASP A 11 -0.17 -11.28 6.85
N THR A 12 -0.83 -10.82 7.92
CA THR A 12 -1.98 -9.91 7.82
C THR A 12 -1.59 -8.56 7.22
N LEU A 13 -0.46 -7.98 7.66
CA LEU A 13 0.09 -6.74 7.10
C LEU A 13 0.46 -6.90 5.62
N ARG A 14 1.03 -8.04 5.24
CA ARG A 14 1.28 -8.38 3.83
C ARG A 14 -0.02 -8.43 3.03
N GLY A 15 -1.08 -9.02 3.57
CA GLY A 15 -2.41 -9.06 2.95
C GLY A 15 -3.01 -7.66 2.73
N LEU A 16 -2.94 -6.79 3.74
CA LEU A 16 -3.36 -5.39 3.63
C LEU A 16 -2.56 -4.63 2.56
N ALA A 17 -1.24 -4.83 2.54
CA ALA A 17 -0.38 -4.23 1.52
C ALA A 17 -0.76 -4.70 0.11
N CYS A 18 -1.04 -6.00 -0.09
CA CYS A 18 -1.45 -6.51 -1.40
C CYS A 18 -2.81 -5.94 -1.84
N LEU A 19 -3.76 -5.82 -0.91
CA LEU A 19 -5.06 -5.20 -1.19
C LEU A 19 -4.90 -3.76 -1.68
N GLN A 20 -4.05 -2.99 -0.99
CA GLN A 20 -3.74 -1.61 -1.37
C GLN A 20 -3.08 -1.53 -2.75
N VAL A 21 -2.21 -2.47 -3.12
CA VAL A 21 -1.60 -2.54 -4.46
C VAL A 21 -2.64 -2.79 -5.54
N VAL A 22 -3.54 -3.76 -5.33
CA VAL A 22 -4.61 -4.09 -6.29
C VAL A 22 -5.56 -2.90 -6.45
N LEU A 23 -5.97 -2.28 -5.35
CA LEU A 23 -6.80 -1.07 -5.39
C LEU A 23 -6.09 0.07 -6.14
N GLY A 24 -4.82 0.34 -5.82
CA GLY A 24 -4.03 1.36 -6.50
C GLY A 24 -3.98 1.15 -8.02
N HIS A 25 -3.75 -0.09 -8.48
CA HIS A 25 -3.74 -0.40 -9.91
C HIS A 25 -5.15 -0.34 -10.54
N ALA A 26 -6.18 -0.82 -9.85
CA ALA A 26 -7.56 -0.73 -10.34
C ALA A 26 -8.00 0.73 -10.54
N LEU A 27 -7.61 1.63 -9.62
CA LEU A 27 -7.86 3.06 -9.75
C LEU A 27 -7.11 3.69 -10.93
N GLN A 28 -5.88 3.24 -11.22
CA GLN A 28 -5.10 3.70 -12.38
C GLN A 28 -5.70 3.29 -13.72
N CYS A 29 -6.44 2.18 -13.77
CA CYS A 29 -7.12 1.75 -14.99
C CYS A 29 -8.32 2.64 -15.38
N ILE A 30 -8.75 3.55 -14.50
CA ILE A 30 -9.89 4.43 -14.75
C ILE A 30 -9.42 5.68 -15.51
N PRO A 31 -9.99 5.97 -16.69
CA PRO A 31 -9.65 7.15 -17.47
C PRO A 31 -9.87 8.44 -16.66
N ASN A 32 -8.99 9.43 -16.82
CA ASN A 32 -9.02 10.72 -16.14
C ASN A 32 -8.77 10.69 -14.60
N TRP A 33 -8.29 9.57 -14.06
CA TRP A 33 -7.86 9.45 -12.66
C TRP A 33 -6.34 9.56 -12.44
N GLU A 34 -5.61 10.05 -13.45
CA GLU A 34 -4.16 10.27 -13.40
C GLU A 34 -3.72 11.21 -12.26
N TRP A 35 -4.60 12.12 -11.82
CA TRP A 35 -4.36 13.01 -10.69
C TRP A 35 -4.09 12.29 -9.37
N VAL A 36 -4.63 11.08 -9.20
CA VAL A 36 -4.48 10.26 -7.99
C VAL A 36 -3.04 9.79 -7.83
N TYR A 37 -2.31 9.62 -8.95
CA TYR A 37 -0.99 9.00 -8.96
C TYR A 37 0.15 9.96 -9.34
N MET A 38 -0.11 10.95 -10.20
CA MET A 38 0.93 11.85 -10.70
C MET A 38 1.17 13.09 -9.83
N ASN A 39 0.40 13.30 -8.74
CA ASN A 39 0.38 14.56 -7.98
C ASN A 39 0.25 15.81 -8.89
N MET A 40 -0.32 15.63 -10.10
CA MET A 40 -0.46 16.68 -11.12
C MET A 40 -1.68 17.56 -10.85
N PHE A 41 -1.92 17.89 -9.58
CA PHE A 41 -3.00 18.79 -9.22
C PHE A 41 -2.46 20.15 -8.80
N GLU A 42 -2.95 21.20 -9.44
CA GLU A 42 -2.64 22.58 -9.05
C GLU A 42 -3.40 22.87 -7.74
N PRO A 43 -2.72 23.05 -6.59
CA PRO A 43 -3.39 23.21 -5.29
C PRO A 43 -4.30 24.44 -5.26
N SER A 44 -3.99 25.44 -6.10
CA SER A 44 -4.74 26.67 -6.30
C SER A 44 -6.14 26.45 -6.90
N LYS A 45 -6.32 25.40 -7.73
CA LYS A 45 -7.56 25.17 -8.51
C LYS A 45 -8.55 24.24 -7.84
N ASN A 46 -8.11 23.22 -7.08
CA ASN A 46 -9.03 22.35 -6.34
C ASN A 46 -8.56 22.02 -4.92
N LYS A 47 -9.03 22.84 -3.97
CA LYS A 47 -8.79 22.67 -2.53
C LYS A 47 -9.34 21.34 -1.98
N ILE A 48 -10.44 20.84 -2.55
CA ILE A 48 -11.05 19.57 -2.12
C ILE A 48 -10.12 18.40 -2.43
N LEU A 49 -9.57 18.34 -3.65
CA LEU A 49 -8.61 17.30 -4.04
C LEU A 49 -7.32 17.38 -3.23
N PHE A 50 -6.84 18.59 -2.94
CA PHE A 50 -5.70 18.78 -2.05
C PHE A 50 -5.93 18.10 -0.69
N HIS A 51 -7.08 18.36 -0.05
CA HIS A 51 -7.38 17.72 1.22
C HIS A 51 -7.50 16.20 1.10
N ILE A 52 -8.09 15.67 0.03
CA ILE A 52 -8.22 14.22 -0.19
C ILE A 52 -6.84 13.56 -0.36
N VAL A 53 -5.97 14.12 -1.21
CA VAL A 53 -4.62 13.60 -1.51
C VAL A 53 -3.70 13.64 -0.29
N TYR A 54 -3.78 14.69 0.53
CA TYR A 54 -2.93 14.82 1.71
C TYR A 54 -3.59 14.31 3.00
N SER A 55 -4.78 13.71 2.92
CA SER A 55 -5.45 13.07 4.06
C SER A 55 -4.98 11.63 4.29
N PRO A 56 -5.28 11.04 5.47
CA PRO A 56 -5.04 9.62 5.73
C PRO A 56 -5.71 8.67 4.72
N ILE A 57 -6.72 9.14 3.98
CA ILE A 57 -7.45 8.34 3.00
C ILE A 57 -6.59 8.01 1.76
N ASN A 58 -5.50 8.76 1.54
CA ASN A 58 -4.46 8.45 0.56
C ASN A 58 -3.84 7.06 0.75
N PHE A 59 -3.98 6.47 1.93
CA PHE A 59 -3.66 5.08 2.17
C PHE A 59 -4.24 4.14 1.09
N LEU A 60 -5.44 4.40 0.55
CA LEU A 60 -6.07 3.52 -0.43
C LEU A 60 -5.37 3.48 -1.80
N TRP A 61 -4.63 4.52 -2.18
CA TRP A 61 -3.97 4.61 -3.50
C TRP A 61 -2.46 4.90 -3.43
N ALA A 62 -1.87 4.93 -2.23
CA ALA A 62 -0.42 5.07 -2.01
C ALA A 62 0.38 3.80 -2.42
N GLY A 63 0.26 3.40 -3.70
CA GLY A 63 0.75 2.12 -4.21
C GLY A 63 2.26 1.92 -4.07
N SER A 64 3.08 2.95 -4.23
CA SER A 64 4.55 2.82 -4.15
C SER A 64 5.02 2.30 -2.79
N SER A 65 4.43 2.79 -1.70
CA SER A 65 4.77 2.34 -0.34
C SER A 65 4.22 0.95 -0.06
N ALA A 66 3.02 0.64 -0.57
CA ALA A 66 2.38 -0.67 -0.42
C ALA A 66 3.18 -1.80 -1.07
N VAL A 67 3.65 -1.60 -2.30
CA VAL A 67 4.45 -2.59 -3.05
C VAL A 67 5.76 -2.90 -2.31
N LYS A 68 6.45 -1.87 -1.80
CA LYS A 68 7.69 -2.05 -1.01
C LYS A 68 7.43 -2.90 0.23
N LEU A 69 6.38 -2.56 0.99
CA LEU A 69 6.02 -3.30 2.20
C LEU A 69 5.65 -4.75 1.87
N PHE A 70 4.84 -4.97 0.83
CA PHE A 70 4.46 -6.31 0.37
C PHE A 70 5.69 -7.16 0.03
N PHE A 71 6.63 -6.64 -0.76
CA PHE A 71 7.83 -7.41 -1.14
C PHE A 71 8.77 -7.68 0.04
N VAL A 72 9.00 -6.69 0.92
CA VAL A 72 9.86 -6.87 2.09
C VAL A 72 9.26 -7.92 3.04
N LEU A 73 7.96 -7.84 3.35
CA LEU A 73 7.31 -8.82 4.22
C LEU A 73 7.23 -10.20 3.58
N SER A 74 6.99 -10.28 2.25
CA SER A 74 7.00 -11.57 1.54
C SER A 74 8.39 -12.21 1.59
N GLY A 75 9.43 -11.45 1.28
CA GLY A 75 10.82 -11.94 1.38
C GLY A 75 11.19 -12.34 2.81
N PHE A 76 10.79 -11.54 3.80
CA PHE A 76 11.00 -11.85 5.22
C PHE A 76 10.35 -13.17 5.62
N VAL A 77 9.05 -13.35 5.34
CA VAL A 77 8.32 -14.58 5.72
C VAL A 77 8.89 -15.81 5.01
N LEU A 78 9.23 -15.69 3.72
CA LEU A 78 9.86 -16.77 2.96
C LEU A 78 11.28 -17.11 3.45
N ALA A 79 11.98 -16.16 4.06
CA ALA A 79 13.31 -16.38 4.61
C ALA A 79 13.29 -17.11 5.96
N ILE A 80 12.22 -17.01 6.76
CA ILE A 80 12.08 -17.64 8.08
C ILE A 80 12.58 -19.11 8.13
N PRO A 81 12.11 -20.03 7.25
CA PRO A 81 12.51 -21.45 7.33
C PRO A 81 14.02 -21.68 7.10
N PHE A 82 14.74 -20.74 6.49
CA PHE A 82 16.18 -20.85 6.26
C PHE A 82 17.02 -20.39 7.47
N PHE A 83 16.44 -19.58 8.36
CA PHE A 83 17.12 -19.02 9.52
C PHE A 83 16.59 -19.55 10.86
N SER A 84 15.37 -20.09 10.88
CA SER A 84 14.78 -20.75 12.05
C SER A 84 15.28 -22.19 12.09
N LYS A 85 16.28 -22.45 12.95
CA LYS A 85 16.68 -23.81 13.35
C LYS A 85 15.62 -24.46 14.23
#